data_AF-A0ABD3QPN8-F1
#
_entry.id   AF-A0ABD3QPN8-F1
#
_cell.length_a   1.000
_cell.length_b   1.000
_cell.length_c   1.000
_cell.angle_alpha   90.00
_cell.angle_beta   90.00
_cell.angle_gamma   90.00
#
_symmetry.space_group_name_H-M   'P 1'
#
loop_
_entity.id
_entity.type
_entity.pdbx_description
1 polymer ?
#
loop_
_entity_poly.entity_id
_entity_poly.type
_entity_poly.pdbx_seq_one_letter_code
_entity_poly.pdbx_strand_id
1 'polypeptide(L)'
;MTQPLHIGSTVRITTTVGITSMVRTPNNQQQPQFRTISRRAILATLPDDDDNDDNDGHNNKLCTLLLEDTTPRPLIGPFLVAPSLMAAPHSQEWEIQVPISDILPLLTFERPEKEDEGKYNNDDDDDDATANHDTVESYKNKADELLRQHDYAYAISYYEAALRRSSSRYHVGSTLVVRRKGHCVIAELDCIETEEEEDDSRYDVTYVLPVWDILLVVGGDPEEGKRRGKRDKTSAEKFVQPRILLNLCRCLLRLAEIDADASSSSSSSSSFTNNHRISYRKAAVLGASIAITLCEYHSNHTDAGSPTRVLLASLLEKARIVRSTAFLELGKFPNALADVKWVHHQNQSHREAAELWRDIQYAEKYKRRADKRLSRDVCRWVQSATGGDGGG
;
A
#
# COMPACT_ATOMS: atom_id res chain seq x y z
N MET A 1 30.72 -6.21 5.42
CA MET A 1 31.07 -5.05 6.26
C MET A 1 29.84 -4.19 6.37
N THR A 2 29.18 -4.21 7.53
CA THR A 2 28.01 -3.37 7.82
C THR A 2 28.49 -1.93 8.00
N GLN A 3 27.83 -0.96 7.34
CA GLN A 3 28.07 0.46 7.61
C GLN A 3 27.82 0.74 9.09
N PRO A 4 28.58 1.65 9.72
CA PRO A 4 28.31 2.06 11.09
C PRO A 4 26.89 2.64 11.18
N LEU A 5 26.13 2.19 12.16
CA LEU A 5 24.80 2.72 12.45
C LEU A 5 24.96 4.05 13.20
N HIS A 6 24.21 5.07 12.81
CA HIS A 6 24.19 6.36 13.50
C HIS A 6 22.80 6.63 14.09
N ILE A 7 22.76 7.32 15.24
CA ILE A 7 21.49 7.81 15.79
C ILE A 7 20.84 8.75 14.75
N GLY A 8 19.53 8.58 14.55
CA GLY A 8 18.77 9.26 13.51
C GLY A 8 18.78 8.56 12.14
N SER A 9 19.61 7.52 11.94
CA SER A 9 19.56 6.73 10.71
C SER A 9 18.23 5.98 10.60
N THR A 10 17.61 6.07 9.43
CA THR A 10 16.50 5.18 9.08
C THR A 10 17.05 3.79 8.83
N VAL A 11 16.52 2.81 9.54
CA VAL A 11 16.90 1.40 9.46
C VAL A 11 15.67 0.55 9.17
N ARG A 12 15.91 -0.71 8.84
CA ARG A 12 14.86 -1.72 8.80
C ARG A 12 14.96 -2.62 10.00
N ILE A 13 13.83 -3.10 10.49
CA ILE A 13 13.75 -4.12 11.52
C ILE A 13 12.92 -5.30 11.07
N THR A 14 13.39 -6.50 11.37
CA THR A 14 12.58 -7.72 11.22
C THR A 14 12.01 -8.13 12.57
N THR A 15 10.68 -8.18 12.67
CA THR A 15 9.99 -8.68 13.86
C THR A 15 9.29 -9.99 13.52
N THR A 16 9.57 -11.04 14.28
CA THR A 16 8.83 -12.30 14.16
C THR A 16 7.53 -12.19 14.94
N VAL A 17 6.40 -12.17 14.23
CA VAL A 17 5.06 -12.12 14.81
C VAL A 17 4.46 -13.52 14.79
N GLY A 18 4.12 -14.04 15.97
CA GLY A 18 3.31 -15.24 16.10
C GLY A 18 1.86 -14.92 15.70
N ILE A 19 1.40 -15.51 14.60
CA ILE A 19 0.00 -15.44 14.18
C ILE A 19 -0.69 -16.72 14.62
N THR A 20 -1.63 -16.59 15.56
CA THR A 20 -2.51 -17.66 15.98
C THR A 20 -3.58 -17.86 14.92
N SER A 21 -3.20 -18.46 13.78
CA SER A 21 -4.14 -18.73 12.70
C SER A 21 -5.16 -19.77 13.16
N MET A 22 -6.45 -19.44 13.13
CA MET A 22 -7.54 -20.38 13.45
C MET A 22 -7.81 -21.41 12.34
N VAL A 23 -6.86 -21.65 11.43
CA VAL A 23 -7.01 -22.68 10.39
C VAL A 23 -7.05 -24.05 11.09
N ARG A 24 -8.27 -24.58 11.20
CA ARG A 24 -8.52 -25.94 11.72
C ARG A 24 -7.86 -26.94 10.79
N THR A 25 -6.70 -27.45 11.20
CA THR A 25 -6.17 -28.69 10.64
C THR A 25 -7.10 -29.84 11.00
N PRO A 26 -7.21 -30.89 10.18
CA PRO A 26 -8.08 -32.04 10.45
C PRO A 26 -7.79 -32.74 11.80
N ASN A 27 -6.63 -32.48 12.41
CA ASN A 27 -6.23 -33.01 13.70
C ASN A 27 -6.45 -32.06 14.88
N ASN A 28 -7.11 -30.91 14.70
CA ASN A 28 -7.35 -29.90 15.75
C ASN A 28 -6.08 -29.39 16.49
N GLN A 29 -4.88 -29.68 15.97
CA GLN A 29 -3.65 -29.13 16.53
C GLN A 29 -3.43 -27.74 15.94
N GLN A 30 -3.59 -26.74 16.81
CA GLN A 30 -3.20 -25.36 16.52
C GLN A 30 -1.67 -25.28 16.64
N GLN A 31 -0.98 -25.29 15.51
CA GLN A 31 0.43 -24.91 15.50
C GLN A 31 0.52 -23.39 15.29
N PRO A 32 1.23 -22.66 16.17
CA PRO A 32 1.47 -21.25 15.97
C PRO A 32 2.24 -21.05 14.66
N GLN A 33 1.71 -20.23 13.76
CA GLN A 33 2.43 -19.84 12.55
C GLN A 33 3.21 -18.56 12.86
N PHE A 34 4.53 -18.66 12.87
CA PHE A 34 5.39 -17.48 12.97
C PHE A 34 5.57 -16.87 11.59
N ARG A 35 5.41 -15.54 11.50
CA ARG A 35 5.72 -14.77 10.29
C ARG A 35 6.73 -13.70 10.63
N THR A 36 7.72 -13.52 9.77
CA THR A 36 8.65 -12.41 9.87
C THR A 36 8.06 -11.21 9.15
N ILE A 37 8.01 -10.07 9.81
CA ILE A 37 7.51 -8.81 9.26
C ILE A 37 8.64 -7.79 9.32
N SER A 38 9.00 -7.25 8.17
CA SER A 38 9.99 -6.17 8.07
C SER A 38 9.30 -4.80 8.22
N ARG A 39 9.86 -3.88 9.01
CA ARG A 39 9.33 -2.51 9.20
C ARG A 39 10.46 -1.49 9.11
N ARG A 40 10.15 -0.25 8.72
CA ARG A 40 11.09 0.87 8.85
C ARG A 40 11.04 1.42 10.27
N ALA A 41 12.20 1.83 10.77
CA ALA A 41 12.33 2.50 12.07
C ALA A 41 13.47 3.52 12.00
N ILE A 42 13.46 4.49 12.90
CA ILE A 42 14.55 5.43 13.10
C ILE A 42 15.32 4.96 14.33
N LEU A 43 16.63 4.82 14.19
CA LEU A 43 17.50 4.45 15.30
C LEU A 43 17.56 5.60 16.31
N ALA A 44 17.03 5.40 17.51
CA ALA A 44 16.92 6.45 18.53
C ALA A 44 18.13 6.47 19.46
N THR A 45 18.57 5.29 19.88
CA THR A 45 19.76 5.12 20.70
C THR A 45 20.58 3.94 20.19
N LEU A 46 21.89 4.07 20.29
CA LEU A 46 22.82 2.95 20.19
C LEU A 46 23.04 2.40 21.60
N PRO A 47 23.39 1.12 21.75
CA PRO A 47 23.81 0.60 23.05
C PRO A 47 25.06 1.34 23.49
N ASP A 48 25.13 1.69 24.77
CA ASP A 48 26.32 2.30 25.34
C ASP A 48 27.53 1.37 25.16
N ASP A 49 28.64 1.92 24.67
CA ASP A 49 29.93 1.25 24.61
C ASP A 49 30.57 1.27 26.00
N ASP A 50 29.87 0.71 27.00
CA ASP A 50 30.45 0.49 28.32
C ASP A 50 31.48 -0.63 28.21
N ASP A 51 32.71 -0.21 27.87
CA ASP A 51 33.90 -1.02 27.62
C ASP A 51 34.46 -1.75 28.86
N ASN A 52 33.69 -1.87 29.95
CA ASN A 52 34.20 -2.36 31.24
C ASN A 52 33.65 -3.74 31.70
N ASP A 53 32.79 -4.41 30.94
CA ASP A 53 32.36 -5.79 31.24
C ASP A 53 33.17 -6.81 30.42
N ASP A 54 34.42 -7.04 30.85
CA ASP A 54 35.38 -7.99 30.29
C ASP A 54 35.00 -9.48 30.46
N ASN A 55 33.79 -9.81 30.91
CA ASN A 55 33.42 -11.21 31.11
C ASN A 55 31.93 -11.47 30.94
N ASP A 56 31.66 -12.35 29.97
CA ASP A 56 30.41 -13.09 29.76
C ASP A 56 29.18 -12.30 29.27
N GLY A 57 29.05 -12.20 27.94
CA GLY A 57 27.72 -12.12 27.33
C GLY A 57 27.56 -11.26 26.08
N HIS A 58 28.51 -11.29 25.14
CA HIS A 58 28.20 -10.84 23.77
C HIS A 58 26.96 -11.59 23.26
N ASN A 59 25.87 -10.86 23.01
CA ASN A 59 25.04 -10.98 21.80
C ASN A 59 23.67 -10.29 21.91
N ASN A 60 23.31 -9.69 23.05
CA ASN A 60 22.00 -9.06 23.21
C ASN A 60 22.05 -7.57 23.52
N LYS A 61 22.96 -6.83 22.87
CA LYS A 61 22.95 -5.38 22.91
C LYS A 61 21.63 -4.89 22.26
N LEU A 62 20.80 -4.22 23.04
CA LEU A 62 19.51 -3.66 22.63
C LEU A 62 19.73 -2.22 22.16
N CYS A 63 19.06 -1.83 21.08
CA CYS A 63 18.92 -0.43 20.68
C CYS A 63 17.48 0.02 20.88
N THR A 64 17.27 1.30 21.23
CA THR A 64 15.93 1.89 21.18
C THR A 64 15.68 2.41 19.78
N LEU A 65 14.53 2.06 19.24
CA LEU A 65 14.06 2.48 17.93
C LEU A 65 12.81 3.31 18.10
N LEU A 66 12.75 4.42 17.37
CA LEU A 66 11.53 5.15 17.11
C LEU A 66 10.87 4.50 15.91
N LEU A 67 9.75 3.78 16.10
CA LEU A 67 9.03 3.29 14.94
C LEU A 67 8.51 4.47 14.13
N GLU A 68 9.02 4.56 12.89
CA GLU A 68 8.43 5.41 11.88
C GLU A 68 7.01 4.87 11.65
N ASP A 69 6.01 5.77 11.65
CA ASP A 69 4.61 5.40 11.48
C ASP A 69 4.49 4.42 10.31
N THR A 70 4.05 3.18 10.59
CA THR A 70 4.27 1.99 9.74
C THR A 70 3.68 2.06 8.34
N THR A 71 3.00 3.15 8.00
CA THR A 71 2.77 3.45 6.60
C THR A 71 4.09 3.72 5.91
N PRO A 72 4.36 3.10 4.75
CA PRO A 72 5.48 3.51 3.93
C PRO A 72 5.42 5.03 3.79
N ARG A 73 6.40 5.76 4.33
CA ARG A 73 6.58 7.15 3.94
C ARG A 73 6.84 7.11 2.43
N PRO A 74 6.09 7.86 1.61
CA PRO A 74 6.43 7.98 0.20
C PRO A 74 7.91 8.35 0.16
N LEU A 75 8.71 7.54 -0.55
CA LEU A 75 10.11 7.84 -0.81
C LEU A 75 10.13 9.26 -1.41
N ILE A 76 10.80 10.16 -0.70
CA ILE A 76 10.78 11.61 -0.93
C ILE A 76 10.88 11.91 -2.44
N GLY A 77 9.83 12.51 -3.01
CA GLY A 77 9.63 12.79 -4.43
C GLY A 77 8.13 12.88 -4.82
N PRO A 78 7.78 13.34 -6.04
CA PRO A 78 6.42 13.79 -6.43
C PRO A 78 5.32 12.72 -6.55
N PHE A 79 5.47 11.53 -5.96
CA PHE A 79 4.48 10.45 -6.05
C PHE A 79 3.86 10.08 -4.70
N LEU A 80 2.56 10.40 -4.59
CA LEU A 80 1.65 10.05 -3.51
C LEU A 80 0.87 8.76 -3.84
N VAL A 81 1.54 7.60 -3.77
CA VAL A 81 0.85 6.31 -3.55
C VAL A 81 1.47 5.55 -2.37
N ALA A 82 1.69 6.29 -1.29
CA ALA A 82 1.40 5.78 0.03
C ALA A 82 0.33 6.71 0.60
N PRO A 83 -0.66 6.22 1.37
CA PRO A 83 -1.50 7.12 2.14
C PRO A 83 -0.58 7.96 2.98
N SER A 84 -0.56 9.28 2.73
CA SER A 84 -0.07 10.21 3.72
C SER A 84 -1.02 10.08 4.91
N LEU A 85 -0.62 9.26 5.88
CA LEU A 85 -1.07 9.46 7.24
C LEU A 85 -0.29 10.65 7.71
N MET A 86 -0.94 11.81 7.67
CA MET A 86 -0.51 12.91 8.50
C MET A 86 -0.45 12.35 9.91
N ALA A 87 0.77 12.16 10.41
CA ALA A 87 1.02 11.91 11.81
C ALA A 87 0.21 12.98 12.56
N ALA A 88 -0.73 12.54 13.40
CA ALA A 88 -1.38 13.47 14.29
C ALA A 88 -0.26 14.18 15.06
N PRO A 89 -0.21 15.53 15.12
CA PRO A 89 0.95 16.29 15.58
C PRO A 89 1.34 16.04 17.06
N HIS A 90 0.71 15.09 17.74
CA HIS A 90 0.90 14.76 19.16
C HIS A 90 0.88 13.25 19.46
N SER A 91 1.09 12.36 18.48
CA SER A 91 1.16 10.93 18.77
C SER A 91 2.51 10.59 19.44
N GLN A 92 2.45 10.17 20.70
CA GLN A 92 3.54 9.55 21.47
C GLN A 92 4.53 8.81 20.58
N GLU A 93 5.79 9.19 20.65
CA GLU A 93 6.92 8.51 20.02
C GLU A 93 7.05 7.10 20.62
N TRP A 94 7.05 6.07 19.76
CA TRP A 94 7.11 4.67 20.19
C TRP A 94 8.56 4.26 20.24
N GLU A 95 9.14 4.31 21.43
CA GLU A 95 10.41 3.68 21.73
C GLU A 95 10.21 2.17 21.89
N ILE A 96 10.78 1.38 20.97
CA ILE A 96 10.84 -0.08 21.09
C ILE A 96 12.30 -0.50 21.18
N GLN A 97 12.60 -1.33 22.18
CA GLN A 97 13.91 -1.96 22.30
C GLN A 97 13.99 -3.20 21.42
N VAL A 98 14.99 -3.26 20.53
CA VAL A 98 15.17 -4.36 19.58
C VAL A 98 16.64 -4.81 19.62
N PRO A 99 16.94 -6.11 19.51
CA PRO A 99 18.31 -6.59 19.33
C PRO A 99 18.94 -6.01 18.07
N ILE A 100 20.22 -5.62 18.13
CA ILE A 100 20.94 -5.10 16.95
C ILE A 100 20.93 -6.10 15.78
N SER A 101 20.91 -7.41 16.07
CA SER A 101 20.84 -8.47 15.05
C SER A 101 19.61 -8.38 14.15
N ASP A 102 18.53 -7.76 14.63
CA ASP A 102 17.27 -7.65 13.91
C ASP A 102 17.22 -6.37 13.06
N ILE A 103 18.25 -5.51 13.15
CA ILE A 103 18.41 -4.32 12.33
C ILE A 103 19.04 -4.69 10.99
N LEU A 104 18.32 -4.40 9.91
CA LEU A 104 18.77 -4.57 8.54
C LEU A 104 19.08 -3.20 7.90
N PRO A 105 20.05 -3.15 6.97
CA PRO A 105 20.29 -1.94 6.19
C PRO A 105 19.07 -1.62 5.32
N LEU A 106 18.89 -0.34 4.99
CA LEU A 106 17.95 0.09 3.97
C LEU A 106 18.27 -0.57 2.63
N LEU A 107 17.21 -0.81 1.85
CA LEU A 107 17.37 -1.20 0.46
C LEU A 107 18.15 -0.15 -0.32
N THR A 108 18.84 -0.59 -1.37
CA THR A 108 19.62 0.30 -2.25
C THR A 108 18.79 1.47 -2.77
N PHE A 109 17.52 1.24 -3.14
CA PHE A 109 16.60 2.27 -3.65
C PHE A 109 15.87 3.08 -2.57
N GLU A 110 16.01 2.71 -1.29
CA GLU A 110 15.43 3.47 -0.17
C GLU A 110 16.42 4.49 0.42
N ARG A 111 17.69 4.41 0.02
CA ARG A 111 18.71 5.37 0.44
C ARG A 111 18.45 6.73 -0.20
N PRO A 112 18.57 7.84 0.54
CA PRO A 112 18.45 9.17 -0.05
C PRO A 112 19.57 9.39 -1.07
N GLU A 113 19.23 9.90 -2.25
CA GLU A 113 20.15 10.11 -3.39
C GLU A 113 21.34 11.02 -3.03
N LYS A 114 21.21 11.83 -1.97
CA LYS A 114 22.21 12.79 -1.49
C LYS A 114 23.46 12.17 -0.84
N GLU A 115 23.47 10.88 -0.51
CA GLU A 115 24.65 10.23 0.08
C GLU A 115 25.70 9.79 -0.96
N ASP A 116 25.37 9.78 -2.26
CA ASP A 116 26.25 9.34 -3.34
C ASP A 116 26.78 10.47 -4.25
N GLU A 117 26.53 11.75 -3.91
CA GLU A 117 26.92 12.92 -4.72
C GLU A 117 28.45 13.15 -4.84
N GLY A 118 29.29 12.27 -4.28
CA GLY A 118 30.74 12.48 -4.20
C GLY A 118 31.63 11.68 -5.17
N LYS A 119 31.10 10.77 -6.01
CA LYS A 119 31.97 9.79 -6.71
C LYS A 119 31.57 9.34 -8.12
N TYR A 120 30.78 10.11 -8.86
CA TYR A 120 30.70 9.92 -10.31
C TYR A 120 31.80 10.75 -10.98
N ASN A 121 33.02 10.21 -11.00
CA ASN A 121 34.05 10.70 -11.91
C ASN A 121 33.55 10.44 -13.34
N ASN A 122 33.42 11.54 -14.09
CA ASN A 122 33.22 11.55 -15.54
C ASN A 122 34.45 10.96 -16.24
N ASP A 123 34.59 9.65 -16.23
CA ASP A 123 35.42 8.96 -17.22
C ASP A 123 34.45 8.34 -18.23
N ASP A 124 34.20 9.13 -19.27
CA ASP A 124 33.60 8.73 -20.53
C ASP A 124 34.33 7.49 -21.09
N ASP A 125 33.58 6.60 -21.75
CA ASP A 125 34.05 5.48 -22.58
C ASP A 125 34.17 4.08 -21.94
N ASP A 126 33.08 3.53 -21.36
CA ASP A 126 32.85 2.07 -21.39
C ASP A 126 31.34 1.72 -21.41
N ASP A 127 30.80 1.71 -22.63
CA ASP A 127 29.53 1.11 -23.03
C ASP A 127 29.61 -0.44 -22.96
N ASP A 128 29.76 -1.06 -21.77
CA ASP A 128 29.47 -2.51 -21.65
C ASP A 128 29.13 -3.03 -20.23
N ALA A 129 27.97 -3.67 -20.16
CA ALA A 129 27.67 -4.90 -19.40
C ALA A 129 27.51 -5.00 -17.86
N THR A 130 27.70 -3.99 -16.99
CA THR A 130 27.49 -4.24 -15.53
C THR A 130 26.63 -3.26 -14.72
N ALA A 131 25.94 -2.29 -15.33
CA ALA A 131 25.05 -1.37 -14.62
C ALA A 131 23.56 -1.82 -14.60
N ASN A 132 23.28 -2.75 -13.68
CA ASN A 132 22.07 -2.85 -12.85
C ASN A 132 20.66 -2.97 -13.49
N HIS A 133 20.19 -4.22 -13.55
CA HIS A 133 19.06 -4.84 -12.82
C HIS A 133 17.88 -4.00 -12.21
N ASP A 134 17.73 -2.71 -12.54
CA ASP A 134 16.74 -1.80 -11.96
C ASP A 134 15.60 -1.47 -12.95
N THR A 135 15.08 -2.51 -13.59
CA THR A 135 13.87 -2.40 -14.43
C THR A 135 12.60 -2.48 -13.58
N VAL A 136 11.50 -1.89 -14.05
CA VAL A 136 10.17 -2.01 -13.43
C VAL A 136 9.81 -3.49 -13.21
N GLU A 137 10.17 -4.36 -14.16
CA GLU A 137 9.90 -5.80 -14.09
C GLU A 137 10.74 -6.50 -13.03
N SER A 138 12.02 -6.14 -12.89
CA SER A 138 12.89 -6.66 -11.84
C SER A 138 12.32 -6.37 -10.45
N TYR A 139 11.97 -5.10 -10.19
CA TYR A 139 11.34 -4.71 -8.93
C TYR A 139 10.00 -5.44 -8.69
N LYS A 140 9.14 -5.50 -9.71
CA LYS A 140 7.87 -6.22 -9.63
C LYS A 140 8.07 -7.72 -9.35
N ASN A 141 8.99 -8.38 -10.05
CA ASN A 141 9.21 -9.81 -9.90
C ASN A 141 9.76 -10.15 -8.50
N LYS A 142 10.62 -9.28 -7.96
CA LYS A 142 11.09 -9.40 -6.58
C LYS A 142 9.96 -9.19 -5.57
N ALA A 143 9.11 -8.19 -5.79
CA ALA A 143 7.91 -7.99 -4.97
C ALA A 143 6.95 -9.19 -5.03
N ASP A 144 6.73 -9.77 -6.21
CA ASP A 144 5.90 -10.97 -6.38
C ASP A 144 6.49 -12.19 -5.63
N GLU A 145 7.82 -12.31 -5.57
CA GLU A 145 8.51 -13.32 -4.76
C GLU A 145 8.28 -13.11 -3.26
N LEU A 146 8.47 -11.88 -2.77
CA LEU A 146 8.26 -11.52 -1.37
C LEU A 146 6.80 -11.70 -0.95
N LEU A 147 5.85 -11.36 -1.84
CA LEU A 147 4.43 -11.60 -1.63
C LEU A 147 4.12 -13.09 -1.44
N ARG A 148 4.76 -13.98 -2.21
CA ARG A 148 4.63 -15.45 -2.04
C ARG A 148 5.25 -15.94 -0.73
N GLN A 149 6.28 -15.25 -0.24
CA GLN A 149 6.92 -15.51 1.05
C GLN A 149 6.16 -14.88 2.23
N HIS A 150 5.03 -14.21 1.98
CA HIS A 150 4.23 -13.49 2.97
C HIS A 150 4.95 -12.32 3.66
N ASP A 151 6.05 -11.82 3.10
CA ASP A 151 6.68 -10.57 3.56
C ASP A 151 6.03 -9.38 2.85
N TYR A 152 4.81 -9.05 3.30
CA TYR A 152 3.97 -8.05 2.67
C TYR A 152 4.56 -6.64 2.75
N ALA A 153 5.20 -6.29 3.86
CA ALA A 153 5.80 -4.99 4.04
C ALA A 153 6.98 -4.79 3.08
N TYR A 154 7.82 -5.82 2.92
CA TYR A 154 8.92 -5.74 1.98
C TYR A 154 8.45 -5.74 0.52
N ALA A 155 7.44 -6.53 0.20
CA ALA A 155 6.81 -6.53 -1.11
C ALA A 155 6.26 -5.14 -1.48
N ILE A 156 5.68 -4.40 -0.52
CA ILE A 156 5.20 -3.03 -0.75
C ILE A 156 6.35 -2.12 -1.20
N SER A 157 7.49 -2.10 -0.50
CA SER A 157 8.64 -1.26 -0.90
C SER A 157 9.09 -1.52 -2.35
N TYR A 158 9.15 -2.79 -2.75
CA TYR A 158 9.52 -3.15 -4.12
C TYR A 158 8.44 -2.78 -5.15
N TYR A 159 7.15 -2.92 -4.82
CA TYR A 159 6.07 -2.44 -5.68
C TYR A 159 6.05 -0.92 -5.81
N GLU A 160 6.33 -0.18 -4.74
CA GLU A 160 6.45 1.28 -4.76
C GLU A 160 7.63 1.72 -5.62
N ALA A 161 8.79 1.06 -5.49
CA ALA A 161 9.94 1.32 -6.37
C ALA A 161 9.61 1.04 -7.84
N ALA A 162 8.91 -0.07 -8.12
CA ALA A 162 8.44 -0.38 -9.47
C ALA A 162 7.48 0.70 -10.01
N LEU A 163 6.56 1.18 -9.19
CA LEU A 163 5.64 2.27 -9.56
C LEU A 163 6.40 3.57 -9.80
N ARG A 164 7.30 3.97 -8.89
CA ARG A 164 8.14 5.16 -9.03
C ARG A 164 8.88 5.13 -10.36
N ARG A 165 9.52 4.01 -10.69
CA ARG A 165 10.25 3.85 -11.95
C ARG A 165 9.33 3.85 -13.17
N SER A 166 8.12 3.31 -13.05
CA SER A 166 7.13 3.31 -14.14
C SER A 166 6.52 4.69 -14.37
N SER A 167 6.43 5.53 -13.33
CA SER A 167 5.74 6.82 -13.37
C SER A 167 6.70 8.01 -13.44
N SER A 168 8.01 7.82 -13.25
CA SER A 168 9.02 8.89 -13.28
C SER A 168 9.26 9.51 -14.66
N ARG A 169 8.62 9.02 -15.71
CA ARG A 169 8.77 9.52 -17.08
C ARG A 169 7.40 9.96 -17.60
N TYR A 170 7.15 11.25 -17.58
CA TYR A 170 5.98 11.86 -18.19
C TYR A 170 6.45 12.99 -19.10
N HIS A 171 5.74 13.12 -20.21
CA HIS A 171 5.93 14.16 -21.21
C HIS A 171 4.59 14.83 -21.48
N VAL A 172 4.60 16.07 -21.98
CA VAL A 172 3.39 16.69 -22.51
C VAL A 172 2.70 15.73 -23.49
N GLY A 173 1.38 15.57 -23.33
CA GLY A 173 0.55 14.55 -23.99
C GLY A 173 0.40 13.23 -23.22
N SER A 174 1.03 13.08 -22.05
CA SER A 174 0.86 11.88 -21.20
C SER A 174 -0.51 11.86 -20.55
N THR A 175 -1.10 10.66 -20.44
CA THR A 175 -2.32 10.44 -19.66
C THR A 175 -1.99 10.25 -18.19
N LEU A 176 -2.75 10.88 -17.30
CA LEU A 176 -2.57 10.89 -15.85
C LEU A 176 -3.84 10.40 -15.15
N VAL A 177 -3.71 9.73 -13.99
CA VAL A 177 -4.86 9.32 -13.16
C VAL A 177 -4.93 10.18 -11.92
N VAL A 178 -5.87 11.10 -11.88
CA VAL A 178 -5.92 12.20 -10.94
C VAL A 178 -7.04 12.00 -9.90
N ARG A 179 -6.75 12.26 -8.62
CA ARG A 179 -7.74 12.21 -7.53
C ARG A 179 -8.49 13.54 -7.40
N ARG A 180 -9.81 13.47 -7.54
CA ARG A 180 -10.72 14.62 -7.49
C ARG A 180 -11.95 14.32 -6.65
N LYS A 181 -12.22 15.13 -5.61
CA LYS A 181 -13.36 14.94 -4.68
C LYS A 181 -13.48 13.50 -4.14
N GLY A 182 -12.36 12.80 -3.98
CA GLY A 182 -12.32 11.41 -3.55
C GLY A 182 -12.47 10.34 -4.64
N HIS A 183 -12.59 10.73 -5.92
CA HIS A 183 -12.68 9.84 -7.08
C HIS A 183 -11.40 9.89 -7.92
N CYS A 184 -11.10 8.83 -8.69
CA CYS A 184 -9.99 8.80 -9.64
C CYS A 184 -10.53 9.13 -11.04
N VAL A 185 -9.90 10.06 -11.74
CA VAL A 185 -10.31 10.61 -13.05
C VAL A 185 -9.10 10.64 -13.99
N ILE A 186 -9.31 10.51 -15.29
CA ILE A 186 -8.23 10.65 -16.27
C ILE A 186 -8.05 12.13 -16.64
N ALA A 187 -6.81 12.58 -16.70
CA ALA A 187 -6.40 13.87 -17.25
C ALA A 187 -5.27 13.67 -18.27
N GLU A 188 -5.07 14.63 -19.16
CA GLU A 188 -3.96 14.69 -20.10
C GLU A 188 -3.04 15.83 -19.67
N LEU A 189 -1.72 15.59 -19.69
CA LEU A 189 -0.71 16.57 -19.31
C LEU A 189 -0.46 17.54 -20.47
N ASP A 190 -0.88 18.79 -20.34
CA ASP A 190 -0.77 19.79 -21.42
C ASP A 190 0.54 20.56 -21.37
N CYS A 191 1.01 20.87 -20.16
CA CYS A 191 2.22 21.65 -19.95
C CYS A 191 2.95 21.18 -18.68
N ILE A 192 4.28 21.28 -18.71
CA ILE A 192 5.15 21.11 -17.54
C ILE A 192 5.90 22.43 -17.39
N GLU A 193 5.56 23.19 -16.35
CA GLU A 193 6.26 24.41 -15.99
C GLU A 193 7.32 24.05 -14.96
N THR A 194 8.59 24.01 -15.39
CA THR A 194 9.74 23.92 -14.50
C THR A 194 10.23 25.32 -14.18
N GLU A 195 10.05 25.78 -12.95
CA GLU A 195 10.66 27.03 -12.49
C GLU A 195 12.17 26.76 -12.27
N GLU A 196 13.04 27.59 -12.85
CA GLU A 196 14.50 27.34 -12.92
C GLU A 196 15.19 27.37 -11.53
N GLU A 197 14.51 27.86 -10.49
CA GLU A 197 15.10 28.11 -9.16
C GLU A 197 14.44 27.30 -8.02
N GLU A 198 13.33 26.61 -8.26
CA GLU A 198 12.63 25.79 -7.25
C GLU A 198 12.32 24.39 -7.80
N ASP A 199 12.61 23.32 -7.04
CA ASP A 199 12.29 21.91 -7.39
C ASP A 199 10.76 21.65 -7.53
N ASP A 200 9.92 22.68 -7.43
CA ASP A 200 8.48 22.62 -7.57
C ASP A 200 8.06 22.74 -9.04
N SER A 201 8.06 21.60 -9.73
CA SER A 201 7.44 21.48 -11.05
C SER A 201 5.93 21.67 -10.96
N ARG A 202 5.37 22.63 -11.71
CA ARG A 202 3.93 22.80 -11.89
C ARG A 202 3.45 22.07 -13.14
N TYR A 203 2.29 21.43 -13.04
CA TYR A 203 1.69 20.66 -14.13
C TYR A 203 0.34 21.26 -14.50
N ASP A 204 0.19 21.64 -15.77
CA ASP A 204 -1.12 21.99 -16.33
C ASP A 204 -1.73 20.75 -17.00
N VAL A 205 -2.98 20.43 -16.67
CA VAL A 205 -3.64 19.22 -17.16
C VAL A 205 -5.05 19.51 -17.66
N THR A 206 -5.37 18.98 -18.84
CA THR A 206 -6.74 18.98 -19.36
C THR A 206 -7.45 17.71 -18.91
N TYR A 207 -8.57 17.88 -18.22
CA TYR A 207 -9.47 16.76 -17.93
C TYR A 207 -10.16 16.32 -19.21
N VAL A 208 -10.23 15.02 -19.44
CA VAL A 208 -11.03 14.42 -20.52
C VAL A 208 -12.55 14.46 -20.17
N LEU A 209 -13.04 15.62 -19.65
CA LEU A 209 -14.41 16.05 -19.23
C LEU A 209 -14.81 15.95 -17.72
N PRO A 210 -15.72 16.83 -17.21
CA PRO A 210 -15.54 18.27 -17.04
C PRO A 210 -15.00 18.65 -15.63
N VAL A 211 -13.89 19.38 -15.69
CA VAL A 211 -13.32 20.49 -14.86
C VAL A 211 -13.23 20.44 -13.32
N TRP A 212 -12.00 20.58 -12.81
CA TRP A 212 -11.46 21.15 -11.53
C TRP A 212 -10.87 20.21 -10.44
N ASP A 213 -9.54 20.33 -10.25
CA ASP A 213 -8.54 19.92 -9.22
C ASP A 213 -7.88 18.51 -9.21
N ILE A 214 -6.53 18.52 -9.06
CA ILE A 214 -5.57 17.45 -9.43
C ILE A 214 -4.90 16.77 -8.22
N LEU A 215 -4.80 15.42 -8.20
CA LEU A 215 -3.61 14.69 -7.70
C LEU A 215 -3.56 13.20 -8.12
N LEU A 216 -2.71 12.83 -9.09
CA LEU A 216 -2.01 11.52 -9.28
C LEU A 216 -1.63 11.33 -10.78
N VAL A 217 -0.43 10.81 -11.04
CA VAL A 217 0.23 10.83 -12.35
C VAL A 217 0.55 9.38 -12.72
N VAL A 218 0.13 8.90 -13.89
CA VAL A 218 0.45 7.53 -14.36
C VAL A 218 0.81 7.62 -15.83
N GLY A 219 2.02 8.13 -16.09
CA GLY A 219 2.50 8.34 -17.45
C GLY A 219 2.83 7.04 -18.17
N GLY A 220 2.41 6.96 -19.43
CA GLY A 220 3.02 6.15 -20.46
C GLY A 220 3.11 7.01 -21.72
N ASP A 221 4.32 7.17 -22.27
CA ASP A 221 4.54 7.96 -23.48
C ASP A 221 3.93 7.23 -24.71
N PRO A 222 2.92 7.81 -25.40
CA PRO A 222 2.34 7.22 -26.60
C PRO A 222 3.32 7.19 -27.79
N GLU A 223 4.33 8.06 -27.81
CA GLU A 223 5.34 8.17 -28.88
C GLU A 223 6.56 7.26 -28.66
N GLU A 224 6.87 6.86 -27.42
CA GLU A 224 7.99 5.93 -27.13
C GLU A 224 7.78 4.57 -27.82
N GLY A 225 6.52 4.16 -28.01
CA GLY A 225 6.15 2.96 -28.77
C GLY A 225 6.39 3.06 -30.28
N LYS A 226 6.47 4.27 -30.85
CA LYS A 226 6.78 4.48 -32.28
C LYS A 226 8.29 4.57 -32.54
N ARG A 227 9.07 5.11 -31.59
CA ARG A 227 10.53 5.33 -31.77
C ARG A 227 11.39 4.11 -31.43
N ARG A 228 10.98 3.28 -30.47
CA ARG A 228 11.62 1.97 -30.23
C ARG A 228 11.08 0.96 -31.23
N GLY A 229 11.80 0.76 -32.33
CA GLY A 229 11.42 -0.15 -33.41
C GLY A 229 10.87 -1.49 -32.89
N LYS A 230 9.73 -1.91 -33.44
CA LYS A 230 8.92 -3.14 -33.22
C LYS A 230 9.62 -4.32 -32.50
N ARG A 231 10.08 -4.15 -31.27
CA ARG A 231 10.13 -5.25 -30.31
C ARG A 231 8.71 -5.33 -29.80
N ASP A 232 8.01 -6.40 -30.19
CA ASP A 232 6.71 -6.75 -29.64
C ASP A 232 6.86 -6.89 -28.12
N LYS A 233 6.72 -5.77 -27.41
CA LYS A 233 6.52 -5.77 -25.96
C LYS A 233 5.31 -6.65 -25.74
N THR A 234 5.51 -7.72 -24.98
CA THR A 234 4.45 -8.69 -24.76
C THR A 234 3.23 -7.98 -24.19
N SER A 235 2.01 -8.43 -24.51
CA SER A 235 0.78 -7.84 -23.94
C SER A 235 0.78 -7.81 -22.39
N ALA A 236 1.64 -8.60 -21.76
CA ALA A 236 1.89 -8.61 -20.32
C ALA A 236 2.60 -7.34 -19.79
N GLU A 237 3.46 -6.70 -20.59
CA GLU A 237 4.18 -5.47 -20.21
C GLU A 237 3.27 -4.24 -20.20
N LYS A 238 2.26 -4.21 -21.10
CA LYS A 238 1.38 -3.04 -21.27
C LYS A 238 0.52 -2.72 -20.04
N PHE A 239 0.31 -3.68 -19.13
CA PHE A 239 -0.55 -3.52 -17.95
C PHE A 239 0.19 -3.79 -16.64
N VAL A 240 1.48 -3.48 -16.62
CA VAL A 240 2.33 -3.70 -15.44
C VAL A 240 1.85 -2.86 -14.24
N GLN A 241 1.46 -1.60 -14.45
CA GLN A 241 1.02 -0.68 -13.40
C GLN A 241 -0.27 -1.15 -12.69
N PRO A 242 -1.38 -1.46 -13.39
CA PRO A 242 -2.56 -2.04 -12.73
C PRO A 242 -2.25 -3.32 -11.95
N ARG A 243 -1.36 -4.17 -12.47
CA ARG A 243 -0.95 -5.41 -11.76
C ARG A 243 -0.19 -5.11 -10.48
N ILE A 244 0.76 -4.17 -10.52
CA ILE A 244 1.52 -3.72 -9.35
C ILE A 244 0.56 -3.12 -8.30
N LEU A 245 -0.31 -2.20 -8.71
CA LEU A 245 -1.30 -1.58 -7.81
C LEU A 245 -2.18 -2.62 -7.12
N LEU A 246 -2.65 -3.63 -7.85
CA LEU A 246 -3.48 -4.69 -7.27
C LEU A 246 -2.74 -5.55 -6.26
N ASN A 247 -1.48 -5.88 -6.53
CA ASN A 247 -0.68 -6.63 -5.56
C ASN A 247 -0.33 -5.81 -4.33
N LEU A 248 -0.03 -4.51 -4.50
CA LEU A 248 0.17 -3.57 -3.40
C LEU A 248 -1.11 -3.49 -2.54
N CYS A 249 -2.30 -3.39 -3.14
CA CYS A 249 -3.57 -3.40 -2.42
C CYS A 249 -3.79 -4.71 -1.62
N ARG A 250 -3.40 -5.86 -2.18
CA ARG A 250 -3.44 -7.15 -1.46
C ARG A 250 -2.50 -7.15 -0.27
N CYS A 251 -1.25 -6.67 -0.42
CA CYS A 251 -0.32 -6.55 0.70
C CYS A 251 -0.89 -5.69 1.83
N LEU A 252 -1.46 -4.53 1.49
CA LEU A 252 -2.07 -3.62 2.47
C LEU A 252 -3.23 -4.27 3.23
N LEU A 253 -4.13 -4.98 2.54
CA LEU A 253 -5.22 -5.70 3.20
C LEU A 253 -4.67 -6.80 4.13
N ARG A 254 -3.62 -7.52 3.73
CA ARG A 254 -2.98 -8.52 4.59
C ARG A 254 -2.31 -7.91 5.82
N LEU A 255 -1.68 -6.74 5.70
CA LEU A 255 -1.15 -6.02 6.87
C LEU A 255 -2.28 -5.57 7.82
N ALA A 256 -3.41 -5.09 7.28
CA ALA A 256 -4.58 -4.72 8.08
C ALA A 256 -5.22 -5.90 8.83
N GLU A 257 -5.14 -7.11 8.28
CA GLU A 257 -5.53 -8.36 8.94
C GLU A 257 -4.56 -8.73 10.06
N ILE A 258 -3.25 -8.70 9.80
CA ILE A 258 -2.23 -9.05 10.80
C ILE A 258 -2.31 -8.13 12.03
N ASP A 259 -2.49 -6.83 11.82
CA ASP A 259 -2.66 -5.87 12.90
C ASP A 259 -3.98 -6.09 13.67
N ALA A 260 -5.00 -6.69 13.03
CA ALA A 260 -6.24 -7.08 13.70
C ALA A 260 -5.98 -8.18 14.73
N ASP A 261 -5.28 -9.22 14.32
CA ASP A 261 -5.03 -10.41 15.14
C ASP A 261 -4.13 -10.06 16.33
N ALA A 262 -3.10 -9.24 16.11
CA ALA A 262 -2.24 -8.74 17.17
C ALA A 262 -3.04 -7.97 18.25
N SER A 263 -3.97 -7.10 17.83
CA SER A 263 -4.77 -6.29 18.76
C SER A 263 -5.72 -7.12 19.64
N SER A 264 -6.14 -8.30 19.18
CA SER A 264 -7.04 -9.18 19.93
C SER A 264 -6.37 -9.83 21.15
N SER A 265 -5.03 -9.86 21.16
CA SER A 265 -4.22 -10.49 22.19
C SER A 265 -3.84 -9.52 23.32
N SER A 266 -3.84 -8.21 23.06
CA SER A 266 -3.41 -7.18 24.00
C SER A 266 -4.58 -6.29 24.43
N SER A 267 -5.00 -6.38 25.68
CA SER A 267 -6.15 -5.64 26.25
C SER A 267 -5.94 -4.11 26.36
N SER A 268 -4.74 -3.59 26.09
CA SER A 268 -4.36 -2.18 26.30
C SER A 268 -4.02 -1.36 25.03
N SER A 269 -3.97 -1.95 23.82
CA SER A 269 -3.45 -1.30 22.60
C SER A 269 -4.48 -1.06 21.47
N SER A 270 -5.74 -0.75 21.81
CA SER A 270 -6.85 -0.81 20.84
C SER A 270 -7.03 0.41 19.93
N SER A 271 -6.60 1.61 20.32
CA SER A 271 -6.91 2.84 19.55
C SER A 271 -6.00 3.03 18.34
N PHE A 272 -4.68 2.87 18.52
CA PHE A 272 -3.69 3.19 17.50
C PHE A 272 -3.58 2.14 16.38
N THR A 273 -3.52 0.85 16.76
CA THR A 273 -3.51 -0.27 15.80
C THR A 273 -4.75 -0.24 14.90
N ASN A 274 -5.90 0.20 15.43
CA ASN A 274 -7.11 0.37 14.65
C ASN A 274 -6.99 1.49 13.60
N ASN A 275 -6.26 2.57 13.88
CA ASN A 275 -6.02 3.62 12.89
C ASN A 275 -5.22 3.08 11.71
N HIS A 276 -4.14 2.32 11.94
CA HIS A 276 -3.30 1.77 10.87
C HIS A 276 -4.07 0.83 9.96
N ARG A 277 -4.87 -0.05 10.56
CA ARG A 277 -5.77 -0.96 9.83
C ARG A 277 -6.72 -0.20 8.92
N ILE A 278 -7.37 0.84 9.43
CA ILE A 278 -8.28 1.69 8.65
C ILE A 278 -7.50 2.37 7.51
N SER A 279 -6.29 2.83 7.77
CA SER A 279 -5.43 3.48 6.79
C SER A 279 -5.02 2.56 5.65
N TYR A 280 -4.54 1.35 5.94
CA TYR A 280 -4.23 0.34 4.93
C TYR A 280 -5.44 -0.03 4.08
N ARG A 281 -6.62 -0.13 4.68
CA ARG A 281 -7.86 -0.40 3.92
C ARG A 281 -8.24 0.77 3.01
N LYS A 282 -8.12 2.01 3.49
CA LYS A 282 -8.34 3.21 2.68
C LYS A 282 -7.35 3.29 1.51
N ALA A 283 -6.10 2.93 1.78
CA ALA A 283 -5.04 2.82 0.79
C ALA A 283 -5.38 1.81 -0.31
N ALA A 284 -5.82 0.61 0.09
CA ALA A 284 -6.24 -0.44 -0.82
C ALA A 284 -7.45 -0.02 -1.67
N VAL A 285 -8.42 0.71 -1.09
CA VAL A 285 -9.53 1.30 -1.86
C VAL A 285 -9.01 2.26 -2.94
N LEU A 286 -8.05 3.13 -2.58
CA LEU A 286 -7.48 4.10 -3.51
C LEU A 286 -6.70 3.40 -4.63
N GLY A 287 -5.76 2.52 -4.30
CA GLY A 287 -4.96 1.79 -5.28
C GLY A 287 -5.81 0.95 -6.24
N ALA A 288 -6.84 0.27 -5.72
CA ALA A 288 -7.76 -0.49 -6.55
C ALA A 288 -8.64 0.42 -7.42
N SER A 289 -9.01 1.61 -6.95
CA SER A 289 -9.74 2.58 -7.77
C SER A 289 -8.90 3.12 -8.93
N ILE A 290 -7.62 3.42 -8.69
CA ILE A 290 -6.67 3.83 -9.73
C ILE A 290 -6.53 2.70 -10.77
N ALA A 291 -6.36 1.45 -10.32
CA ALA A 291 -6.26 0.29 -11.21
C ALA A 291 -7.52 0.11 -12.07
N ILE A 292 -8.72 0.33 -11.50
CA ILE A 292 -9.99 0.30 -12.25
C ILE A 292 -9.99 1.39 -13.32
N THR A 293 -9.69 2.64 -12.94
CA THR A 293 -9.67 3.77 -13.87
C THR A 293 -8.69 3.54 -15.03
N LEU A 294 -7.49 3.03 -14.75
CA LEU A 294 -6.51 2.66 -15.79
C LEU A 294 -7.04 1.57 -16.71
N CYS A 295 -7.63 0.50 -16.15
CA CYS A 295 -8.11 -0.60 -16.97
C CYS A 295 -9.34 -0.19 -17.81
N GLU A 296 -10.24 0.64 -17.28
CA GLU A 296 -11.38 1.19 -18.04
C GLU A 296 -10.90 2.10 -19.17
N TYR A 297 -9.93 2.98 -18.90
CA TYR A 297 -9.31 3.82 -19.91
C TYR A 297 -8.72 2.98 -21.05
N HIS A 298 -7.85 2.01 -20.73
CA HIS A 298 -7.25 1.15 -21.76
C HIS A 298 -8.29 0.29 -22.49
N SER A 299 -9.34 -0.17 -21.79
CA SER A 299 -10.39 -0.97 -22.41
C SER A 299 -11.18 -0.19 -23.47
N ASN A 300 -11.38 1.11 -23.25
CA ASN A 300 -12.07 1.98 -24.21
C ASN A 300 -11.23 2.25 -25.47
N HIS A 301 -9.90 2.18 -25.35
CA HIS A 301 -8.94 2.40 -26.44
C HIS A 301 -8.43 1.10 -27.07
N THR A 302 -8.99 -0.04 -26.67
CA THR A 302 -8.62 -1.37 -27.20
C THR A 302 -9.75 -1.94 -28.05
N ASP A 303 -9.40 -2.44 -29.24
CA ASP A 303 -10.34 -3.09 -30.15
C ASP A 303 -11.16 -4.19 -29.47
N ALA A 304 -12.45 -4.27 -29.80
CA ALA A 304 -13.39 -5.19 -29.17
C ALA A 304 -12.99 -6.68 -29.25
N GLY A 305 -12.28 -7.07 -30.31
CA GLY A 305 -11.80 -8.45 -30.50
C GLY A 305 -10.38 -8.72 -29.98
N SER A 306 -9.70 -7.74 -29.39
CA SER A 306 -8.31 -7.90 -28.99
C SER A 306 -8.19 -8.82 -27.76
N PRO A 307 -7.22 -9.77 -27.73
CA PRO A 307 -6.93 -10.57 -26.52
C PRO A 307 -6.55 -9.69 -25.32
N THR A 308 -6.03 -8.50 -25.59
CA THR A 308 -5.75 -7.46 -24.59
C THR A 308 -7.00 -7.04 -23.81
N ARG A 309 -8.15 -6.98 -24.47
CA ARG A 309 -9.42 -6.60 -23.84
C ARG A 309 -9.88 -7.64 -22.82
N VAL A 310 -9.65 -8.93 -23.11
CA VAL A 310 -9.92 -10.03 -22.17
C VAL A 310 -9.05 -9.92 -20.92
N LEU A 311 -7.76 -9.60 -21.11
CA LEU A 311 -6.85 -9.37 -19.99
C LEU A 311 -7.29 -8.17 -19.12
N LEU A 312 -7.68 -7.06 -19.75
CA LEU A 312 -8.19 -5.87 -19.07
C LEU A 312 -9.49 -6.15 -18.30
N ALA A 313 -10.42 -6.91 -18.88
CA ALA A 313 -11.64 -7.35 -18.20
C ALA A 313 -11.31 -8.18 -16.94
N SER A 314 -10.36 -9.12 -17.05
CA SER A 314 -9.91 -9.90 -15.89
C SER A 314 -9.25 -9.03 -14.80
N LEU A 315 -8.49 -8.01 -15.19
CA LEU A 315 -7.89 -7.07 -14.23
C LEU A 315 -8.96 -6.19 -13.56
N LEU A 316 -9.98 -5.74 -14.30
CA LEU A 316 -11.13 -5.00 -13.77
C LEU A 316 -11.91 -5.80 -12.73
N GLU A 317 -12.20 -7.07 -13.03
CA GLU A 317 -12.85 -7.98 -12.09
C GLU A 317 -12.04 -8.08 -10.78
N LYS A 318 -10.73 -8.38 -10.89
CA LYS A 318 -9.84 -8.48 -9.73
C LYS A 318 -9.77 -7.19 -8.93
N ALA A 319 -9.72 -6.04 -9.59
CA ALA A 319 -9.66 -4.74 -8.94
C ALA A 319 -10.93 -4.42 -8.16
N ARG A 320 -12.10 -4.73 -8.72
CA ARG A 320 -13.38 -4.54 -8.04
C ARG A 320 -13.56 -5.49 -6.87
N ILE A 321 -13.09 -6.74 -6.96
CA ILE A 321 -13.08 -7.66 -5.82
C ILE A 321 -12.20 -7.13 -4.68
N VAL A 322 -10.95 -6.76 -4.97
CA VAL A 322 -10.03 -6.21 -3.96
C VAL A 322 -10.61 -4.95 -3.32
N ARG A 323 -11.17 -4.03 -4.11
CA ARG A 323 -11.81 -2.81 -3.61
C ARG A 323 -13.04 -3.10 -2.76
N SER A 324 -13.85 -4.09 -3.16
CA SER A 324 -15.03 -4.49 -2.42
C SER A 324 -14.68 -5.11 -1.07
N THR A 325 -13.66 -5.96 -1.00
CA THR A 325 -13.13 -6.49 0.26
C THR A 325 -12.69 -5.36 1.19
N ALA A 326 -11.94 -4.39 0.66
CA ALA A 326 -11.52 -3.22 1.43
C ALA A 326 -12.72 -2.38 1.93
N PHE A 327 -13.76 -2.19 1.10
CA PHE A 327 -14.98 -1.50 1.52
C PHE A 327 -15.77 -2.26 2.58
N LEU A 328 -15.88 -3.59 2.45
CA LEU A 328 -16.52 -4.46 3.44
C LEU A 328 -15.86 -4.29 4.81
N GLU A 329 -14.53 -4.36 4.86
CA GLU A 329 -13.76 -4.20 6.10
C GLU A 329 -13.85 -2.78 6.70
N LEU A 330 -14.09 -1.77 5.87
CA LEU A 330 -14.38 -0.40 6.30
C LEU A 330 -15.86 -0.19 6.70
N GLY A 331 -16.70 -1.22 6.63
CA GLY A 331 -18.14 -1.13 6.91
C GLY A 331 -18.92 -0.30 5.87
N LYS A 332 -18.37 -0.09 4.67
CA LYS A 332 -18.99 0.64 3.55
C LYS A 332 -19.76 -0.32 2.64
N PHE A 333 -20.77 -1.00 3.19
CA PHE A 333 -21.53 -2.05 2.50
C PHE A 333 -22.14 -1.63 1.15
N PRO A 334 -22.72 -0.42 0.97
CA PRO A 334 -23.27 -0.03 -0.32
C PRO A 334 -22.24 -0.03 -1.44
N ASN A 335 -21.03 0.46 -1.15
CA ASN A 335 -19.92 0.50 -2.10
C ASN A 335 -19.38 -0.89 -2.39
N ALA A 336 -19.19 -1.71 -1.35
CA ALA A 336 -18.76 -3.10 -1.49
C ALA A 336 -19.74 -3.88 -2.38
N LEU A 337 -21.04 -3.74 -2.13
CA LEU A 337 -22.09 -4.44 -2.86
C LEU A 337 -22.17 -3.98 -4.32
N ALA A 338 -21.96 -2.69 -4.61
CA ALA A 338 -21.94 -2.16 -5.97
C ALA A 338 -20.83 -2.83 -6.81
N ASP A 339 -19.62 -2.96 -6.27
CA ASP A 339 -18.49 -3.59 -6.95
C ASP A 339 -18.72 -5.09 -7.18
N VAL A 340 -19.17 -5.84 -6.16
CA VAL A 340 -19.43 -7.29 -6.33
C VAL A 340 -20.58 -7.54 -7.29
N LYS A 341 -21.64 -6.73 -7.26
CA LYS A 341 -22.75 -6.82 -8.22
C LYS A 341 -22.28 -6.66 -9.65
N TRP A 342 -21.40 -5.69 -9.88
CA TRP A 342 -20.80 -5.49 -11.19
C TRP A 342 -20.04 -6.74 -11.64
N VAL A 343 -19.16 -7.29 -10.80
CA VAL A 343 -18.37 -8.49 -11.16
C VAL A 343 -19.28 -9.69 -11.41
N HIS A 344 -20.29 -9.91 -10.56
CA HIS A 344 -21.22 -11.01 -10.73
C HIS A 344 -22.09 -10.87 -12.00
N HIS A 345 -22.43 -9.64 -12.39
CA HIS A 345 -23.14 -9.40 -13.64
C HIS A 345 -22.29 -9.69 -14.87
N GLN A 346 -21.01 -9.32 -14.85
CA GLN A 346 -20.07 -9.61 -15.95
C GLN A 346 -19.68 -11.10 -16.01
N ASN A 347 -19.55 -11.73 -14.84
CA ASN A 347 -19.11 -13.11 -14.71
C ASN A 347 -19.86 -13.80 -13.55
N GLN A 348 -21.01 -14.41 -13.86
CA GLN A 348 -21.85 -15.10 -12.88
C GLN A 348 -21.15 -16.30 -12.23
N SER A 349 -20.15 -16.87 -12.91
CA SER A 349 -19.37 -18.02 -12.43
C SER A 349 -18.21 -17.63 -11.51
N HIS A 350 -17.99 -16.33 -11.25
CA HIS A 350 -16.88 -15.86 -10.43
C HIS A 350 -17.08 -16.23 -8.94
N ARG A 351 -16.49 -17.36 -8.52
CA ARG A 351 -16.65 -17.94 -7.18
C ARG A 351 -16.38 -16.95 -6.05
N GLU A 352 -15.25 -16.24 -6.09
CA GLU A 352 -14.86 -15.28 -5.05
C GLU A 352 -15.86 -14.12 -4.94
N ALA A 353 -16.48 -13.71 -6.04
CA ALA A 353 -17.50 -12.67 -6.05
C ALA A 353 -18.77 -13.15 -5.35
N ALA A 354 -19.19 -14.38 -5.64
CA ALA A 354 -20.36 -15.00 -5.01
C ALA A 354 -20.16 -15.27 -3.50
N GLU A 355 -18.95 -15.61 -3.09
CA GLU A 355 -18.57 -15.71 -1.66
C GLU A 355 -18.63 -14.33 -1.00
N LEU A 356 -17.91 -13.34 -1.53
CA LEU A 356 -17.87 -11.99 -0.98
C LEU A 356 -19.25 -11.32 -0.95
N TRP A 357 -20.11 -11.57 -1.94
CA TRP A 357 -21.50 -11.09 -1.94
C TRP A 357 -22.24 -11.56 -0.68
N ARG A 358 -22.15 -12.85 -0.35
CA ARG A 358 -22.83 -13.44 0.81
C ARG A 358 -22.30 -12.85 2.11
N ASP A 359 -20.99 -12.65 2.20
CA ASP A 359 -20.35 -12.06 3.37
C ASP A 359 -20.81 -10.62 3.59
N ILE A 360 -20.90 -9.81 2.52
CA ILE A 360 -21.43 -8.45 2.58
C ILE A 360 -22.87 -8.44 3.09
N GLN A 361 -23.74 -9.30 2.54
CA GLN A 361 -25.14 -9.39 2.98
C GLN A 361 -25.28 -9.82 4.44
N TYR A 362 -24.45 -10.77 4.88
CA TYR A 362 -24.43 -11.23 6.26
C TYR A 362 -23.99 -10.12 7.21
N ALA A 363 -22.87 -9.46 6.91
CA ALA A 363 -22.32 -8.37 7.72
C ALA A 363 -23.29 -7.17 7.80
N GLU A 364 -23.94 -6.80 6.69
CA GLU A 364 -24.93 -5.74 6.67
C GLU A 364 -26.16 -6.09 7.53
N LYS A 365 -26.68 -7.31 7.42
CA LYS A 365 -27.81 -7.78 8.23
C LYS A 365 -27.47 -7.83 9.71
N TYR A 366 -26.24 -8.24 10.04
CA TYR A 366 -25.75 -8.25 11.42
C TYR A 366 -25.68 -6.82 11.98
N LYS A 367 -25.08 -5.88 11.25
CA LYS A 367 -24.99 -4.47 11.68
C LYS A 367 -26.36 -3.85 11.91
N ARG A 368 -27.31 -4.02 10.97
CA ARG A 368 -28.69 -3.51 11.13
C ARG A 368 -29.38 -4.05 12.39
N ARG A 369 -29.13 -5.32 12.74
CA ARG A 369 -29.66 -5.92 13.98
C ARG A 369 -29.02 -5.33 15.22
N ALA A 370 -27.70 -5.10 15.21
CA ALA A 370 -26.97 -4.45 16.29
C ALA A 370 -27.46 -3.01 16.50
N ASP A 371 -27.55 -2.22 15.42
CA ASP A 371 -28.05 -0.84 15.46
C ASP A 371 -29.48 -0.77 16.00
N LYS A 372 -30.36 -1.70 15.59
CA LYS A 372 -31.73 -1.79 16.10
C LYS A 372 -31.79 -2.13 17.59
N ARG A 373 -30.86 -2.96 18.10
CA ARG A 373 -30.76 -3.27 19.54
C ARG A 373 -30.26 -2.03 20.30
N LEU A 374 -29.17 -1.43 19.85
CA LEU A 374 -28.62 -0.22 20.43
C LEU A 374 -29.64 0.91 20.50
N SER A 375 -30.39 1.15 19.42
CA SER A 375 -31.47 2.14 19.40
C SER A 375 -32.54 1.87 20.47
N ARG A 376 -32.96 0.61 20.67
CA ARG A 376 -33.92 0.25 21.71
C ARG A 376 -33.36 0.47 23.12
N ASP A 377 -32.10 0.13 23.33
CA ASP A 377 -31.44 0.27 24.62
C ASP A 377 -31.26 1.75 24.97
N VAL A 378 -30.83 2.58 24.01
CA VAL A 378 -30.79 4.04 24.16
C VAL A 378 -32.17 4.61 24.45
N CYS A 379 -33.23 4.19 23.76
CA CYS A 379 -34.59 4.63 24.07
C CYS A 379 -35.01 4.28 25.50
N ARG A 380 -34.69 3.07 25.99
CA ARG A 380 -34.97 2.66 27.37
C ARG A 380 -34.18 3.49 28.39
N TRP A 381 -32.91 3.79 28.10
CA TRP A 381 -32.09 4.64 28.95
C TRP A 381 -32.64 6.07 29.03
N VAL A 382 -33.00 6.66 27.88
CA VAL A 382 -33.64 7.97 27.84
C VAL A 382 -34.93 7.95 28.64
N GLN A 383 -35.82 6.97 28.42
CA GLN A 383 -37.05 6.83 29.20
C GLN A 383 -36.82 6.67 30.71
N SER A 384 -35.76 5.96 31.12
CA SER A 384 -35.42 5.80 32.54
C SER A 384 -34.85 7.08 33.15
N ALA A 385 -34.14 7.89 32.36
CA ALA A 385 -33.56 9.16 32.81
C ALA A 385 -34.56 10.34 32.76
N THR A 386 -35.48 10.34 31.78
CA THR A 386 -36.51 11.38 31.60
C THR A 386 -37.85 11.01 32.19
N GLY A 387 -38.04 9.74 32.56
CA GLY A 387 -39.13 9.26 33.40
C GLY A 387 -38.93 9.85 34.79
N GLY A 388 -39.18 11.15 34.88
CA GLY A 388 -39.23 11.86 36.13
C GLY A 388 -40.20 11.15 37.08
N ASP A 389 -39.90 11.32 38.35
CA ASP A 389 -40.79 11.28 39.50
C ASP A 389 -42.06 12.15 39.30
N GLY A 390 -42.79 11.95 38.20
CA GLY A 390 -44.18 12.34 38.05
C GLY A 390 -45.10 11.43 38.85
N GLY A 391 -44.63 10.98 40.03
CA GLY A 391 -45.49 10.55 41.12
C GLY A 391 -46.23 11.78 41.65
N GLY A 392 -47.22 12.21 40.88
CA GLY A 392 -48.38 12.97 41.34
C GLY A 392 -49.61 12.09 41.17
#